data_AF-A0A5A8D169-F1
#
_entry.id   AF-A0A5A8D169-F1
#
_cell.length_a   1.000
_cell.length_b   1.000
_cell.length_c   1.000
_cell.angle_alpha   90.00
_cell.angle_beta   90.00
_cell.angle_gamma   90.00
#
_symmetry.space_group_name_H-M   'P 1'
#
loop_
_entity.id
_entity.type
_entity.pdbx_description
1 polymer ?
#
loop_
_entity_poly.entity_id
_entity_poly.type
_entity_poly.pdbx_seq_one_letter_code
_entity_poly.pdbx_strand_id
1 'polypeptide(L)'
;MASAGAGSGATQLFELRHPGSCTGMFWRGNPTTGAGAAGRDWPRNGSLLRGKVHKKIKGDDWLEVSEWQQAGTKGFVSGEGKNLWMPFSQGGTLLHEIKG
;
A
#
# COMPACT_ATOMS: atom_id res chain seq x y z
N MET A 1 -17.61 -15.36 -22.92
CA MET A 1 -17.33 -15.84 -21.56
C MET A 1 -17.20 -14.60 -20.69
N ALA A 2 -18.14 -14.38 -19.79
CA ALA A 2 -18.30 -13.14 -19.06
C ALA A 2 -17.55 -13.13 -17.72
N SER A 3 -17.11 -11.93 -17.35
CA SER A 3 -16.95 -11.42 -15.98
C SER A 3 -15.74 -11.89 -15.17
N ALA A 4 -14.71 -11.04 -15.13
CA ALA A 4 -13.93 -10.83 -13.92
C ALA A 4 -14.27 -9.42 -13.40
N GLY A 5 -15.26 -9.34 -12.53
CA GLY A 5 -15.51 -8.14 -11.73
C GLY A 5 -14.34 -7.94 -10.77
N ALA A 6 -13.50 -6.93 -11.02
CA ALA A 6 -12.63 -6.39 -10.00
C ALA A 6 -13.53 -5.63 -9.02
N GLY A 7 -13.88 -6.30 -7.92
CA GLY A 7 -14.78 -5.79 -6.90
C GLY A 7 -14.40 -4.39 -6.46
N SER A 8 -15.42 -3.55 -6.27
CA SER A 8 -15.35 -2.27 -5.60
C SER A 8 -15.00 -2.49 -4.12
N GLY A 9 -13.77 -2.93 -3.83
CA GLY A 9 -13.22 -2.94 -2.49
C GLY A 9 -13.12 -1.49 -2.03
N ALA A 10 -13.87 -1.13 -1.00
CA ALA A 10 -13.79 0.19 -0.41
C ALA A 10 -12.33 0.52 -0.06
N THR A 11 -11.92 1.74 -0.40
CA THR A 11 -10.61 2.26 -0.02
C THR A 11 -10.50 2.24 1.51
N GLN A 12 -9.46 1.60 2.02
CA GLN A 12 -9.17 1.49 3.45
C GLN A 12 -7.91 2.30 3.79
N LEU A 13 -7.83 2.73 5.05
CA LEU A 13 -6.74 3.55 5.57
C LEU A 13 -5.83 2.73 6.46
N PHE A 14 -4.52 2.83 6.23
CA PHE A 14 -3.50 2.13 7.00
C PHE A 14 -2.38 3.07 7.40
N GLU A 15 -1.77 2.81 8.55
CA GLU A 15 -0.51 3.41 8.96
C GLU A 15 0.65 2.48 8.60
N LEU A 16 1.71 3.03 7.99
CA LEU A 16 2.95 2.31 7.81
C LEU A 16 3.76 2.32 9.12
N ARG A 17 4.00 1.14 9.68
CA ARG A 17 4.88 0.95 10.84
C ARG A 17 5.82 -0.21 10.56
N HIS A 18 6.97 0.10 9.95
CA HIS A 18 7.95 -0.94 9.65
C HIS A 18 8.52 -1.55 10.94
N PRO A 19 8.52 -2.89 11.08
CA PRO A 19 9.13 -3.54 12.22
C PRO A 19 10.66 -3.40 12.19
N GLY A 20 11.30 -3.32 13.36
CA GLY A 20 12.75 -3.22 13.48
C GLY A 20 13.29 -1.79 13.33
N SER A 21 14.48 -1.65 12.72
CA SER A 21 15.22 -0.37 12.64
C SER A 21 14.97 0.43 11.36
N CYS A 22 14.16 -0.08 10.43
CA CYS A 22 13.85 0.62 9.18
C CYS A 22 12.88 1.78 9.43
N THR A 23 13.10 2.91 8.77
CA THR A 23 12.29 4.13 8.93
C THR A 23 11.13 4.23 7.95
N GLY A 24 10.79 3.14 7.24
CA GLY A 24 9.72 3.06 6.25
C GLY A 24 10.03 2.03 5.16
N MET A 25 9.36 2.12 4.01
CA MET A 25 9.50 1.13 2.93
C MET A 25 9.40 1.76 1.55
N PHE A 26 10.27 1.34 0.63
CA PHE A 26 10.16 1.61 -0.81
C PHE A 26 8.91 0.99 -1.42
N TRP A 27 8.27 1.72 -2.34
CA TRP A 27 7.15 1.18 -3.09
C TRP A 27 7.50 -0.13 -3.77
N ARG A 28 6.58 -1.09 -3.68
CA ARG A 28 6.65 -2.30 -4.48
C ARG A 28 5.86 -2.10 -5.75
N GLY A 29 6.34 -2.73 -6.81
CA GLY A 29 5.57 -2.88 -8.04
C GLY A 29 4.38 -3.82 -7.83
N ASN A 30 3.55 -3.92 -8.86
CA ASN A 30 2.38 -4.78 -8.83
C ASN A 30 2.80 -6.26 -8.63
N PRO A 31 2.41 -6.91 -7.52
CA PRO A 31 2.83 -8.27 -7.20
C PRO A 31 2.17 -9.34 -8.10
N THR A 32 1.08 -9.02 -8.79
CA THR A 32 0.42 -9.92 -9.76
C THR A 32 1.07 -9.87 -11.14
N THR A 33 1.33 -8.68 -11.67
CA THR A 33 1.85 -8.51 -13.04
C THR A 33 3.37 -8.34 -13.11
N GLY A 34 4.04 -8.00 -12.01
CA GLY A 34 5.46 -7.67 -11.98
C GLY A 34 5.79 -6.27 -12.49
N ALA A 35 4.80 -5.45 -12.84
CA ALA A 35 5.01 -4.08 -13.28
C ALA A 35 5.66 -3.25 -12.16
N GLY A 36 6.73 -2.52 -12.48
CA GLY A 36 7.46 -1.70 -11.51
C GLY A 36 6.64 -0.52 -10.97
N ALA A 37 7.01 -0.05 -9.77
CA ALA A 37 6.46 1.17 -9.19
C ALA A 37 7.15 2.41 -9.78
N ALA A 38 6.38 3.47 -10.02
CA ALA A 38 6.87 4.73 -10.57
C ALA A 38 7.07 5.85 -9.51
N GLY A 39 6.93 5.54 -8.22
CA GLY A 39 7.07 6.51 -7.13
C GLY A 39 8.52 6.71 -6.67
N ARG A 40 9.06 7.93 -6.79
CA ARG A 40 10.39 8.29 -6.23
C ARG A 40 10.33 8.55 -4.72
N ASP A 41 9.24 9.12 -4.23
CA ASP A 41 9.03 9.42 -2.82
C ASP A 41 8.40 8.24 -2.11
N TRP A 42 9.11 7.62 -1.17
CA TRP A 42 8.63 6.45 -0.44
C TRP A 42 8.20 6.78 1.00
N PRO A 43 7.15 6.11 1.52
CA PRO A 43 6.54 6.46 2.80
C PRO A 43 7.46 6.11 3.96
N ARG A 44 7.55 7.02 4.93
CA ARG A 44 8.26 6.79 6.20
C ARG A 44 7.30 6.20 7.23
N ASN A 45 7.82 5.65 8.32
CA ASN A 45 6.98 5.19 9.43
C ASN A 45 6.11 6.34 9.94
N GLY A 46 4.83 6.05 10.18
CA GLY A 46 3.79 7.05 10.49
C GLY A 46 3.12 7.66 9.26
N SER A 47 3.54 7.32 8.04
CA SER A 47 2.81 7.69 6.82
C SER A 47 1.46 6.97 6.77
N LEU A 48 0.44 7.66 6.27
CA LEU A 48 -0.90 7.13 6.07
C LEU A 48 -1.09 6.71 4.62
N LEU A 49 -1.57 5.50 4.39
CA LEU A 49 -1.77 4.92 3.07
C LEU A 49 -3.25 4.61 2.87
N ARG A 50 -3.82 5.08 1.78
CA ARG A 50 -5.17 4.73 1.33
C ARG A 50 -5.09 3.83 0.13
N GLY A 51 -5.87 2.75 0.14
CA GLY A 51 -5.83 1.83 -0.98
C GLY A 51 -6.83 0.70 -0.91
N LYS A 52 -6.78 -0.15 -1.93
CA LYS A 52 -7.58 -1.37 -2.01
C LYS A 52 -6.77 -2.55 -1.49
N VAL A 53 -7.41 -3.35 -0.63
CA VAL A 53 -6.79 -4.56 -0.09
C VAL A 53 -7.00 -5.70 -1.07
N HIS A 54 -5.90 -6.33 -1.46
CA HIS A 54 -5.88 -7.54 -2.26
C HIS A 54 -5.34 -8.69 -1.42
N LYS A 55 -6.15 -9.73 -1.25
CA LYS A 55 -5.80 -10.87 -0.39
C LYS A 55 -5.18 -12.01 -1.18
N LYS A 56 -4.26 -12.74 -0.54
CA LYS A 56 -3.68 -14.00 -1.06
C LYS A 56 -3.02 -13.88 -2.43
N ILE A 57 -2.43 -12.73 -2.78
CA ILE A 57 -1.57 -12.63 -3.95
C ILE A 57 -0.27 -13.36 -3.64
N LYS A 58 -0.06 -14.52 -4.29
CA LYS A 58 1.10 -15.39 -4.05
C LYS A 58 1.26 -15.81 -2.58
N GLY A 59 0.16 -15.90 -1.84
CA GLY A 59 0.15 -16.26 -0.43
C GLY A 59 0.16 -15.08 0.55
N ASP A 60 0.37 -13.86 0.07
CA ASP A 60 0.46 -12.66 0.90
C ASP A 60 -0.71 -11.68 0.65
N ASP A 61 -0.99 -10.85 1.64
CA ASP A 61 -1.93 -9.74 1.52
C ASP A 61 -1.20 -8.44 1.16
N TRP A 62 -1.79 -7.67 0.26
CA TRP A 62 -1.21 -6.46 -0.31
C TRP A 62 -2.19 -5.30 -0.33
N LEU A 63 -1.67 -4.09 -0.21
CA LEU A 63 -2.38 -2.85 -0.42
C LEU A 63 -1.98 -2.26 -1.77
N GLU A 64 -2.94 -2.08 -2.67
CA GLU A 64 -2.81 -1.24 -3.85
C GLU A 64 -3.08 0.20 -3.43
N VAL A 65 -2.04 1.01 -3.34
CA VAL A 65 -2.08 2.36 -2.76
C VAL A 65 -2.55 3.36 -3.82
N SER A 66 -3.69 4.01 -3.56
CA SER A 66 -4.26 5.07 -4.39
C SER A 66 -3.81 6.45 -3.94
N GLU A 67 -3.62 6.65 -2.64
CA GLU A 67 -3.16 7.92 -2.08
C GLU A 67 -2.28 7.67 -0.85
N TRP A 68 -1.36 8.58 -0.56
CA TRP A 68 -0.62 8.55 0.70
C TRP A 68 -0.36 9.94 1.27
N GLN A 69 -0.26 10.01 2.59
CA GLN A 69 0.20 11.18 3.31
C GLN A 69 1.51 10.83 4.00
N GLN A 70 2.52 11.69 3.84
CA GLN A 70 3.81 11.49 4.48
C GLN A 70 3.71 11.72 5.99
N ALA A 71 4.48 10.94 6.77
CA ALA A 71 4.59 11.14 8.20
C ALA A 71 4.90 12.62 8.54
N GLY A 72 4.12 13.20 9.45
CA GLY A 72 4.28 14.59 9.90
C GLY A 72 3.80 15.66 8.92
N THR A 73 3.32 15.31 7.72
CA THR A 73 2.72 16.27 6.78
C THR A 73 1.20 16.28 6.89
N LYS A 74 0.58 17.26 6.22
CA LYS A 74 -0.87 17.31 6.01
C LYS A 74 -1.17 17.14 4.53
N GLY A 75 -2.24 16.41 4.23
CA GLY A 75 -2.74 16.23 2.87
C GLY A 75 -2.24 14.95 2.20
N PHE A 76 -3.15 14.31 1.49
CA PHE A 76 -2.88 13.11 0.70
C PHE A 76 -2.38 13.50 -0.68
N VAL A 77 -1.38 12.77 -1.15
CA VAL A 77 -0.83 12.84 -2.51
C VAL A 77 -1.36 11.66 -3.30
N SER A 78 -1.77 11.90 -4.55
CA SER A 78 -2.25 10.84 -5.44
C SER A 78 -1.12 9.92 -5.91
N GLY A 79 -1.38 8.62 -5.77
CA GLY A 79 -0.60 7.49 -6.27
C GLY A 79 -1.16 6.89 -7.56
N GLU A 80 -2.24 7.45 -8.11
CA GLU A 80 -2.92 6.91 -9.28
C GLU A 80 -1.97 6.78 -10.49
N GLY A 81 -2.07 5.65 -11.20
CA GLY A 81 -1.22 5.33 -12.35
C GLY A 81 0.25 4.99 -12.02
N LYS A 82 0.68 5.07 -10.76
CA LYS A 82 2.08 4.82 -10.37
C LYS A 82 2.39 3.38 -9.96
N ASN A 83 1.39 2.48 -9.99
CA ASN A 83 1.51 1.08 -9.56
C ASN A 83 2.18 0.95 -8.18
N LEU A 84 1.67 1.68 -7.18
CA LEU A 84 2.22 1.69 -5.83
C LEU A 84 1.59 0.56 -5.01
N TRP A 85 2.41 -0.40 -4.60
CA TRP A 85 1.97 -1.51 -3.77
C TRP A 85 2.77 -1.58 -2.48
N MET A 86 2.10 -2.06 -1.43
CA MET A 86 2.70 -2.25 -0.12
C MET A 86 2.24 -3.59 0.47
N PRO A 87 3.14 -4.46 0.95
CA PRO A 87 2.74 -5.70 1.60
C PRO A 87 2.18 -5.39 3.00
N PHE A 88 1.34 -6.27 3.53
CA PHE A 88 0.89 -6.15 4.92
C PHE A 88 1.94 -6.58 5.94
N SER A 89 2.93 -7.37 5.52
CA SER A 89 3.99 -7.87 6.38
C SER A 89 5.35 -7.89 5.68
N GLN A 90 6.40 -7.54 6.42
CA GLN A 90 7.79 -7.77 6.03
C GLN A 90 8.66 -7.95 7.28
N GLY A 91 8.97 -9.21 7.63
CA GLY A 91 9.66 -9.51 8.91
C GLY A 91 8.81 -9.22 10.16
N GLY A 92 7.51 -9.00 9.98
CA GLY A 92 6.54 -8.58 11.01
C GLY A 92 5.39 -7.81 10.36
N THR A 93 4.38 -7.40 11.14
CA THR A 93 3.29 -6.54 10.65
C THR A 93 3.84 -5.19 10.22
N LEU A 94 3.53 -4.77 8.98
CA LEU A 94 3.98 -3.52 8.37
C LEU A 94 2.86 -2.49 8.28
N LEU A 95 1.66 -2.94 7.89
CA LEU A 95 0.48 -2.10 7.73
C LEU A 95 -0.51 -2.35 8.82
N HIS A 96 -0.96 -1.27 9.46
CA HIS A 96 -1.93 -1.33 10.52
C HIS A 96 -3.16 -0.53 10.15
N GLU A 97 -4.31 -1.18 10.16
CA GLU A 97 -5.57 -0.56 9.82
C GLU A 97 -5.89 0.56 10.81
N ILE A 98 -6.24 1.74 10.27
CA ILE A 98 -6.84 2.82 11.04
C ILE A 98 -8.34 2.77 10.78
N LYS A 99 -9.09 2.39 11.81
CA LYS A 99 -10.55 2.52 11.80
C LYS A 99 -10.91 3.98 12.08
N GLY A 100 -11.61 4.60 11.15
CA GLY A 100 -12.21 5.92 11.32
C GLY A 100 -13.40 5.90 12.27
#